data_AF-A0AAW2KHN7-F1
#
_entry.id   AF-A0AAW2KHN7-F1
#
_cell.length_a   1.000
_cell.length_b   1.000
_cell.length_c   1.000
_cell.angle_alpha   90.00
_cell.angle_beta   90.00
_cell.angle_gamma   90.00
#
_symmetry.space_group_name_H-M   'P 1'
#
loop_
_entity.id
_entity.type
_entity.pdbx_description
1 polymer ?
#
loop_
_entity_poly.entity_id
_entity_poly.type
_entity_poly.pdbx_seq_one_letter_code
_entity_poly.pdbx_strand_id
1 'polypeptide(L)'
;MPGLDLKVVVPHLSVKKGTRPIKQGQGRFRPELIPLIEGEVNKLIEVGFIRGQVSHVDFQHRPCKKEKWTNSNATTGHEALSFMDGLSRYNQIRMAPRDEELTAFRTPKGIYCYKVMPFGLKNAGATHQRAMQKIFDNMLHKNVECYVDDLVVKSKKRENHFHDLRKVLNA
;
A
#
# COMPACT_ATOMS: atom_id res chain seq x y z
N MET A 1 4.98 -0.79 -13.88
CA MET A 1 5.75 -1.56 -12.87
C MET A 1 5.07 -2.90 -12.66
N PRO A 2 5.75 -4.04 -12.81
CA PRO A 2 5.18 -5.31 -12.37
C PRO A 2 4.93 -5.21 -10.85
N GLY A 3 3.70 -5.49 -10.42
CA GLY A 3 3.38 -5.56 -8.98
C GLY A 3 4.04 -6.79 -8.34
N LEU A 4 4.00 -6.87 -7.02
CA LEU A 4 4.43 -8.08 -6.29
C LEU A 4 3.61 -9.29 -6.76
N ASP A 5 4.26 -10.46 -6.82
CA ASP A 5 3.56 -11.71 -7.14
C ASP A 5 2.44 -11.93 -6.11
N LEU A 6 1.25 -12.25 -6.60
CA LEU A 6 0.08 -12.59 -5.80
C LEU A 6 0.36 -13.75 -4.84
N LYS A 7 1.32 -14.63 -5.17
CA LYS A 7 1.75 -15.73 -4.27
C LYS A 7 2.39 -15.23 -2.98
N VAL A 8 2.99 -14.03 -3.00
CA VAL A 8 3.59 -13.41 -1.81
C VAL A 8 2.48 -12.98 -0.86
N VAL A 9 1.62 -12.07 -1.29
CA VAL A 9 0.48 -11.58 -0.50
C VAL A 9 -0.68 -11.18 -1.41
N VAL A 10 -1.87 -11.65 -1.04
CA VAL A 10 -3.14 -11.12 -1.53
C VAL A 10 -3.92 -10.56 -0.34
N PRO A 11 -4.23 -9.25 -0.31
CA PRO A 11 -5.15 -8.67 0.67
C PRO A 11 -6.55 -9.21 0.45
N HIS A 12 -7.17 -9.67 1.53
CA HIS A 12 -8.59 -9.93 1.59
C HIS A 12 -9.27 -8.95 2.52
N LEU A 13 -10.39 -8.39 2.10
CA LEU A 13 -11.18 -7.51 2.95
C LEU A 13 -11.95 -8.34 3.98
N SER A 14 -11.79 -7.99 5.26
CA SER A 14 -12.49 -8.65 6.37
C SER A 14 -13.92 -8.12 6.52
N VAL A 15 -14.76 -8.32 5.49
CA VAL A 15 -16.18 -7.91 5.52
C VAL A 15 -17.02 -9.02 6.17
N LYS A 16 -17.82 -8.67 7.18
CA LYS A 16 -18.73 -9.65 7.82
C LYS A 16 -19.77 -10.12 6.80
N LYS A 17 -19.98 -11.42 6.70
CA LYS A 17 -21.00 -12.01 5.81
C LYS A 17 -22.38 -11.42 6.14
N GLY A 18 -23.12 -11.00 5.11
CA GLY A 18 -24.43 -10.36 5.26
C GLY A 18 -24.40 -8.85 5.53
N THR A 19 -23.22 -8.22 5.55
CA THR A 19 -23.12 -6.75 5.65
C THR A 19 -23.60 -6.13 4.36
N ARG A 20 -24.60 -5.25 4.45
CA ARG A 20 -25.03 -4.44 3.31
C ARG A 20 -23.96 -3.39 3.03
N PRO A 21 -23.54 -3.21 1.78
CA PRO A 21 -22.62 -2.13 1.50
C PRO A 21 -23.36 -0.79 1.67
N ILE A 22 -22.67 0.21 2.23
CA ILE A 22 -23.21 1.57 2.37
C ILE A 22 -23.07 2.22 1.01
N LYS A 23 -23.90 3.18 0.61
CA LYS A 23 -23.66 3.97 -0.59
C LYS A 23 -23.39 5.40 -0.20
N GLN A 24 -22.16 5.86 -0.36
CA GLN A 24 -21.83 7.25 -0.07
C GLN A 24 -22.25 8.17 -1.21
N GLY A 25 -22.86 9.30 -0.86
CA GLY A 25 -23.14 10.38 -1.79
C GLY A 25 -21.83 10.93 -2.35
N GLN A 26 -21.89 11.48 -3.57
CA GLN A 26 -20.73 12.19 -4.11
C GLN A 26 -20.48 13.44 -3.27
N GLY A 27 -19.26 13.57 -2.74
CA GLY A 27 -18.84 14.79 -2.07
C GLY A 27 -18.85 15.98 -3.03
N ARG A 28 -19.05 17.20 -2.49
CA ARG A 28 -18.89 18.42 -3.29
C ARG A 28 -17.40 18.65 -3.55
N PHE A 29 -17.01 18.64 -4.82
CA PHE A 29 -15.66 19.02 -5.25
C PHE A 29 -15.66 20.50 -5.62
N ARG A 30 -14.56 21.20 -5.30
CA ARG A 30 -14.37 22.56 -5.80
C ARG A 30 -14.20 22.51 -7.32
N PRO A 31 -14.90 23.34 -8.11
CA PRO A 31 -14.82 23.30 -9.57
C PRO A 31 -13.39 23.39 -10.10
N GLU A 32 -12.54 24.24 -9.52
CA GLU A 32 -11.13 24.36 -9.89
C GLU A 32 -10.29 23.07 -9.70
N LEU A 33 -10.73 22.14 -8.83
CA LEU A 33 -10.02 20.88 -8.59
C LEU A 33 -10.50 19.74 -9.49
N ILE A 34 -11.64 19.88 -10.18
CA ILE A 34 -12.20 18.82 -11.02
C ILE A 34 -11.20 18.39 -12.11
N PRO A 35 -10.59 19.31 -12.89
CA PRO A 35 -9.64 18.90 -13.93
C PRO A 35 -8.40 18.19 -13.37
N LEU A 36 -7.95 18.58 -12.17
CA LEU A 36 -6.81 17.96 -11.49
C LEU A 36 -7.14 16.53 -11.05
N ILE A 37 -8.33 16.33 -10.48
CA ILE A 37 -8.82 15.01 -10.07
C ILE A 37 -8.94 14.09 -11.28
N GLU A 38 -9.52 14.59 -12.38
CA GLU A 38 -9.65 13.81 -13.62
C GLU A 38 -8.30 13.47 -14.23
N GLY A 39 -7.35 14.39 -14.20
CA GLY A 39 -5.97 14.16 -14.61
C GLY A 39 -5.30 13.05 -13.82
N GLU A 40 -5.43 13.05 -12.48
CA GLU A 40 -4.88 11.98 -11.64
C GLU A 40 -5.59 10.63 -11.85
N VAL A 41 -6.91 10.63 -12.01
CA VAL A 41 -7.66 9.41 -12.35
C VAL A 41 -7.16 8.81 -13.66
N ASN A 42 -6.90 9.62 -14.68
CA ASN A 42 -6.36 9.12 -15.96
C ASN A 42 -4.99 8.47 -15.79
N LYS A 43 -4.09 9.10 -15.04
CA LYS A 43 -2.78 8.51 -14.72
C LYS A 43 -2.93 7.16 -14.04
N LEU A 44 -3.84 7.05 -13.07
CA LEU A 44 -4.10 5.80 -12.34
C LEU A 44 -4.70 4.69 -13.22
N ILE A 45 -5.52 5.04 -14.21
CA ILE A 45 -6.04 4.11 -15.21
C ILE A 45 -4.92 3.63 -16.12
N GLU A 46 -4.10 4.55 -16.62
CA GLU A 46 -3.01 4.26 -17.56
C GLU A 46 -1.98 3.31 -16.95
N VAL A 47 -1.60 3.52 -15.69
CA VAL A 47 -0.71 2.61 -14.95
C VAL A 47 -1.40 1.32 -14.49
N GLY A 48 -2.73 1.22 -14.65
CA GLY A 48 -3.52 0.04 -14.31
C GLY A 48 -3.77 -0.17 -12.81
N PHE A 49 -3.65 0.87 -11.98
CA PHE A 49 -3.93 0.78 -10.54
C PHE A 49 -5.43 0.77 -10.24
N ILE A 50 -6.22 1.37 -11.11
CA ILE A 50 -7.69 1.38 -11.01
C ILE A 50 -8.30 0.89 -12.32
N ARG A 51 -9.49 0.29 -12.24
CA ARG A 51 -10.32 -0.02 -13.41
C ARG A 51 -11.64 0.73 -13.34
N GLY A 52 -12.12 1.19 -14.50
CA GLY A 52 -13.49 1.69 -14.61
C GLY A 52 -14.47 0.52 -14.52
N GLN A 53 -15.58 0.70 -13.82
CA GLN A 53 -16.64 -0.32 -13.81
C GLN A 53 -18.05 0.29 -13.80
N VAL A 54 -18.90 -0.33 -14.62
CA VAL A 54 -20.31 -0.06 -14.89
C VAL A 54 -21.20 -0.90 -13.96
N SER A 55 -22.31 -0.29 -13.53
CA SER A 55 -23.48 -0.86 -12.82
C SER A 55 -23.30 -1.32 -11.37
N HIS A 56 -24.09 -0.68 -10.50
CA HIS A 56 -24.52 -1.13 -9.17
C HIS A 56 -23.47 -1.84 -8.30
N VAL A 57 -22.58 -1.06 -7.69
CA VAL A 57 -21.83 -1.53 -6.52
C VAL A 57 -22.06 -0.53 -5.40
N ASP A 58 -22.45 -1.02 -4.23
CA ASP A 58 -22.69 -0.20 -3.05
C ASP A 58 -21.33 -0.02 -2.31
N PHE A 59 -20.99 1.24 -1.99
CA PHE A 59 -19.67 1.75 -1.57
C PHE A 59 -19.42 1.98 -0.05
N GLN A 60 -18.55 1.21 0.60
CA GLN A 60 -17.97 1.60 1.90
C GLN A 60 -16.51 2.01 1.80
N HIS A 61 -16.21 3.29 2.00
CA HIS A 61 -14.88 3.75 2.46
C HIS A 61 -15.04 4.86 3.51
N ARG A 62 -14.41 4.71 4.68
CA ARG A 62 -14.25 5.79 5.66
C ARG A 62 -12.74 5.98 5.88
N PRO A 63 -12.16 7.14 5.60
CA PRO A 63 -10.71 7.35 5.74
C PRO A 63 -10.30 7.34 7.21
N CYS A 64 -9.24 6.59 7.53
CA CYS A 64 -8.63 6.58 8.86
C CYS A 64 -7.50 7.63 8.93
N LYS A 65 -7.41 8.38 10.03
CA LYS A 65 -6.39 9.43 10.24
C LYS A 65 -5.05 8.78 10.60
N LYS A 66 -3.94 9.35 10.10
CA LYS A 66 -2.57 8.93 10.41
C LYS A 66 -2.20 9.31 11.85
N GLU A 67 -1.65 8.38 12.62
CA GLU A 67 -1.06 8.62 13.94
C GLU A 67 0.43 8.98 13.84
N LYS A 68 0.88 9.87 14.72
CA LYS A 68 2.26 10.38 14.84
C LYS A 68 3.16 9.41 15.61
N TRP A 69 4.46 9.48 15.30
CA TRP A 69 5.49 8.54 15.74
C TRP A 69 6.33 9.01 16.93
N THR A 70 6.73 8.07 17.79
CA THR A 70 7.77 8.17 18.84
C THR A 70 8.83 7.09 18.61
N ASN A 71 10.12 7.46 18.69
CA ASN A 71 11.27 6.62 18.33
C ASN A 71 11.46 5.40 19.26
N SER A 72 11.80 4.25 18.66
CA SER A 72 12.14 2.98 19.33
C SER A 72 13.66 2.74 19.36
N ASN A 73 14.19 2.36 20.53
CA ASN A 73 15.63 2.19 20.84
C ASN A 73 16.29 0.90 20.29
N ALA A 74 15.89 0.38 19.12
CA ALA A 74 16.36 -0.92 18.61
C ALA A 74 17.75 -0.91 17.92
N THR A 75 18.40 0.25 17.82
CA THR A 75 19.57 0.47 16.93
C THR A 75 20.94 0.39 17.60
N THR A 76 21.05 -0.10 18.83
CA THR A 76 22.32 -0.20 19.55
C THR A 76 23.20 -1.32 18.97
N GLY A 77 24.41 -1.00 18.48
CA GLY A 77 25.42 -1.98 18.04
C GLY A 77 25.61 -2.16 16.52
N HIS A 78 25.07 -1.26 15.68
CA HIS A 78 25.30 -1.25 14.22
C HIS A 78 26.02 0.04 13.83
N GLU A 79 27.09 -0.08 13.02
CA GLU A 79 27.88 1.07 12.57
C GLU A 79 27.26 1.83 11.40
N ALA A 80 26.34 1.20 10.65
CA ALA A 80 25.68 1.81 9.50
C ALA A 80 24.20 1.42 9.39
N LEU A 81 23.37 2.41 9.07
CA LEU A 81 21.93 2.28 8.88
C LEU A 81 21.52 3.05 7.63
N SER A 82 20.65 2.45 6.82
CA SER A 82 20.00 3.11 5.70
C SER A 82 18.49 2.96 5.82
N PHE A 83 17.79 4.08 5.71
CA PHE A 83 16.34 4.12 5.65
C PHE A 83 15.93 4.10 4.17
N MET A 84 15.12 3.12 3.81
CA MET A 84 14.54 3.01 2.49
C MET A 84 13.05 3.27 2.61
N ASP A 85 12.62 4.42 2.08
CA ASP A 85 11.21 4.75 1.94
C ASP A 85 10.67 4.10 0.66
N GLY A 86 9.74 3.16 0.85
CA GLY A 86 9.03 2.53 -0.24
C GLY A 86 7.75 3.29 -0.56
N LEU A 87 7.84 4.56 -0.99
CA LEU A 87 6.71 5.44 -1.34
C LEU A 87 5.64 4.81 -2.27
N SER A 88 5.96 3.72 -2.97
CA SER A 88 5.05 2.95 -3.84
C SER A 88 4.57 1.60 -3.26
N ARG A 89 4.91 1.26 -2.01
CA ARG A 89 4.72 -0.05 -1.36
C ARG A 89 3.31 -0.60 -1.48
N TYR A 90 2.32 0.25 -1.24
CA TYR A 90 0.91 -0.13 -1.31
C TYR A 90 0.44 -0.41 -2.74
N ASN A 91 0.91 0.39 -3.69
CA ASN A 91 0.58 0.24 -5.10
C ASN A 91 1.20 -1.02 -5.73
N GLN A 92 2.19 -1.63 -5.08
CA GLN A 92 2.78 -2.90 -5.51
C GLN A 92 1.97 -4.12 -5.06
N ILE A 93 1.10 -3.97 -4.05
CA ILE A 93 0.28 -5.07 -3.53
C ILE A 93 -1.06 -5.08 -4.26
N ARG A 94 -1.31 -6.12 -5.05
CA ARG A 94 -2.58 -6.30 -5.77
C ARG A 94 -3.71 -6.72 -4.84
N MET A 95 -4.90 -6.18 -5.04
CA MET A 95 -6.12 -6.61 -4.35
C MET A 95 -6.54 -8.01 -4.83
N ALA A 96 -7.23 -8.76 -3.96
CA ALA A 96 -7.95 -9.96 -4.41
C ALA A 96 -9.01 -9.57 -5.46
N PRO A 97 -9.11 -10.26 -6.61
CA PRO A 97 -10.08 -9.91 -7.66
C PRO A 97 -11.53 -9.84 -7.17
N ARG A 98 -11.89 -10.65 -6.16
CA ARG A 98 -13.22 -10.69 -5.55
C ARG A 98 -13.53 -9.47 -4.67
N ASP A 99 -12.49 -8.83 -4.14
CA ASP A 99 -12.59 -7.72 -3.19
C ASP A 99 -12.33 -6.35 -3.85
N GLU A 100 -11.86 -6.31 -5.11
CA GLU A 100 -11.65 -5.07 -5.87
C GLU A 100 -12.94 -4.23 -5.89
N GLU A 101 -14.08 -4.83 -6.18
CA GLU A 101 -15.37 -4.14 -6.32
C GLU A 101 -15.84 -3.48 -5.01
N LEU A 102 -15.44 -4.06 -3.87
CA LEU A 102 -15.73 -3.50 -2.54
C LEU A 102 -14.89 -2.26 -2.21
N THR A 103 -13.82 -2.01 -2.98
CA THR A 103 -12.98 -0.82 -2.88
C THR A 103 -13.36 0.25 -3.89
N ALA A 104 -14.57 0.18 -4.46
CA ALA A 104 -15.00 1.18 -5.40
C ALA A 104 -15.00 2.59 -4.76
N PHE A 105 -14.81 3.63 -5.58
CA PHE A 105 -14.96 5.03 -5.22
C PHE A 105 -15.57 5.84 -6.38
N ARG A 106 -16.12 7.02 -6.05
CA ARG A 106 -16.74 7.93 -7.02
C ARG A 106 -15.82 9.12 -7.28
N THR A 107 -15.69 9.49 -8.54
CA THR A 107 -15.03 10.71 -9.00
C THR A 107 -16.00 11.51 -9.88
N PRO A 108 -15.71 12.80 -10.19
CA PRO A 108 -16.49 13.56 -11.15
C PRO A 108 -16.63 12.86 -12.51
N LYS A 109 -15.59 12.12 -12.93
CA LYS A 109 -15.56 11.38 -14.19
C LYS A 109 -16.36 10.08 -14.19
N GLY A 110 -16.52 9.43 -13.03
CA GLY A 110 -17.23 8.17 -12.94
C GLY A 110 -16.93 7.33 -11.69
N ILE A 111 -17.24 6.04 -11.78
CA ILE A 111 -17.00 5.05 -10.74
C ILE A 111 -15.80 4.19 -11.11
N TYR A 112 -14.91 4.01 -10.15
CA TYR A 112 -13.69 3.24 -10.30
C TYR A 112 -13.49 2.32 -9.12
N CYS A 113 -12.79 1.21 -9.30
CA CYS A 113 -12.35 0.33 -8.22
C CYS A 113 -10.85 0.10 -8.29
N TYR A 114 -10.24 -0.14 -7.12
CA TYR A 114 -8.81 -0.32 -7.00
C TYR A 114 -8.41 -1.78 -7.31
N LYS A 115 -7.38 -1.94 -8.15
CA LYS A 115 -6.71 -3.23 -8.43
C LYS A 115 -5.52 -3.46 -7.51
N VAL A 116 -5.05 -2.40 -6.86
CA VAL A 116 -3.94 -2.39 -5.90
C VAL A 116 -4.46 -1.89 -4.57
N MET A 117 -3.80 -2.23 -3.46
CA MET A 117 -4.30 -1.92 -2.12
C MET A 117 -4.37 -0.38 -1.92
N PRO A 118 -5.56 0.22 -1.78
CA PRO A 118 -5.64 1.67 -1.62
C PRO A 118 -5.17 2.11 -0.24
N PHE A 119 -4.65 3.33 -0.20
CA PHE A 119 -4.35 4.01 1.06
C PHE A 119 -5.63 4.21 1.89
N GLY A 120 -5.51 4.06 3.20
CA GLY A 120 -6.61 4.31 4.14
C GLY A 120 -7.47 3.08 4.45
N LEU A 121 -7.18 1.90 3.90
CA LEU A 121 -7.75 0.65 4.42
C LEU A 121 -7.20 0.37 5.82
N LYS A 122 -8.10 -0.01 6.74
CA LYS A 122 -7.75 -0.31 8.14
C LYS A 122 -6.62 -1.34 8.27
N ASN A 123 -6.61 -2.32 7.38
CA ASN A 123 -5.64 -3.43 7.39
C ASN A 123 -4.48 -3.25 6.39
N ALA A 124 -4.34 -2.05 5.79
CA ALA A 124 -3.30 -1.78 4.79
C ALA A 124 -1.90 -2.02 5.38
N GLY A 125 -1.58 -1.35 6.49
CA GLY A 125 -0.26 -1.45 7.15
C GLY A 125 0.08 -2.89 7.56
N ALA A 126 -0.87 -3.62 8.16
CA ALA A 126 -0.67 -5.01 8.57
C ALA A 126 -0.45 -5.95 7.38
N THR A 127 -1.13 -5.72 6.26
CA THR A 127 -0.97 -6.52 5.04
C THR A 127 0.36 -6.22 4.37
N HIS A 128 0.72 -4.94 4.33
CA HIS A 128 2.00 -4.48 3.85
C HIS A 128 3.17 -5.06 4.65
N GLN A 129 3.10 -5.01 5.99
CA GLN A 129 4.10 -5.62 6.86
C GLN A 129 4.24 -7.13 6.62
N ARG A 130 3.14 -7.88 6.48
CA ARG A 130 3.19 -9.32 6.15
C ARG A 130 3.84 -9.60 4.80
N ALA A 131 3.61 -8.74 3.81
CA ALA A 131 4.24 -8.87 2.49
C ALA A 131 5.75 -8.69 2.58
N MET A 132 6.18 -7.62 3.25
CA MET A 132 7.60 -7.37 3.50
C MET A 132 8.24 -8.48 4.34
N GLN A 133 7.50 -9.04 5.31
CA GLN A 133 7.99 -10.15 6.13
C GLN A 133 8.31 -11.38 5.27
N LYS A 134 7.43 -11.70 4.31
CA LYS A 134 7.65 -12.83 3.40
C LYS A 134 8.77 -12.59 2.38
N ILE A 135 8.86 -11.38 1.83
CA ILE A 135 9.90 -11.03 0.83
C ILE A 135 11.29 -11.08 1.49
N PHE A 136 11.40 -10.50 2.69
CA PHE A 136 12.66 -10.37 3.40
C PHE A 136 12.89 -11.46 4.46
N ASP A 137 12.13 -12.56 4.47
CA ASP A 137 12.15 -13.59 5.53
C ASP A 137 13.58 -14.05 5.88
N ASN A 138 14.39 -14.31 4.85
CA ASN A 138 15.77 -14.76 4.99
C ASN A 138 16.75 -13.70 5.55
N MET A 139 16.40 -12.42 5.42
CA MET A 139 17.22 -11.24 5.75
C MET A 139 16.71 -10.49 7.00
N LEU A 140 15.47 -10.75 7.42
CA LEU A 140 14.85 -10.16 8.59
C LEU A 140 15.60 -10.53 9.86
N HIS A 141 15.66 -9.57 10.78
CA HIS A 141 16.37 -9.67 12.06
C HIS A 141 17.90 -9.82 11.96
N LYS A 142 18.45 -10.04 10.77
CA LYS A 142 19.90 -10.01 10.50
C LYS A 142 20.32 -8.61 10.07
N ASN A 143 19.96 -8.24 8.85
CA ASN A 143 20.45 -7.02 8.19
C ASN A 143 19.29 -6.10 7.79
N VAL A 144 18.04 -6.53 7.98
CA VAL A 144 16.85 -5.78 7.60
C VAL A 144 15.83 -5.79 8.74
N GLU A 145 15.27 -4.63 9.05
CA GLU A 145 14.11 -4.46 9.90
C GLU A 145 13.02 -3.73 9.12
N CYS A 146 11.80 -4.27 9.16
CA CYS A 146 10.64 -3.63 8.55
C CYS A 146 9.80 -3.01 9.65
N TYR A 147 9.59 -1.71 9.59
CA TYR A 147 8.74 -0.98 10.52
C TYR A 147 7.61 -0.28 9.76
N VAL A 148 6.40 -0.87 9.78
CA VAL A 148 5.20 -0.39 9.06
C VAL A 148 5.50 -0.06 7.59
N ASP A 149 5.81 1.20 7.29
CA ASP A 149 6.06 1.74 5.94
C ASP A 149 7.56 1.94 5.65
N ASP A 150 8.42 1.84 6.65
CA ASP A 150 9.87 2.01 6.53
C ASP A 150 10.60 0.66 6.47
N LEU A 151 11.60 0.57 5.61
CA LEU A 151 12.58 -0.53 5.64
C LEU A 151 13.90 0.05 6.15
N VAL A 152 14.42 -0.53 7.21
CA VAL A 152 15.72 -0.16 7.77
C VAL A 152 16.70 -1.27 7.44
N VAL A 153 17.71 -0.95 6.65
CA VAL A 153 18.85 -1.85 6.41
C VAL A 153 19.93 -1.50 7.41
N LYS A 154 20.38 -2.50 8.18
CA LYS A 154 21.37 -2.36 9.24
C LYS A 154 22.56 -3.26 8.97
N SER A 155 23.76 -2.74 9.19
CA SER A 155 25.00 -3.49 9.03
C SER A 155 25.89 -3.29 10.24
N LYS A 156 26.49 -4.38 10.73
CA LYS A 156 27.39 -4.34 11.88
C LYS A 156 28.66 -3.55 11.59
N LYS A 157 29.20 -3.69 10.37
CA LYS A 157 30.36 -2.95 9.88
C LYS A 157 29.98 -2.05 8.72
N ARG A 158 30.53 -0.84 8.66
CA ARG A 158 30.27 0.11 7.57
C ARG A 158 30.70 -0.42 6.20
N GLU A 159 31.80 -1.17 6.12
CA GLU A 159 32.34 -1.72 4.87
C GLU A 159 31.37 -2.69 4.17
N ASN A 160 30.62 -3.46 4.95
CA ASN A 160 29.68 -4.45 4.44
C ASN A 160 28.33 -3.84 4.02
N HIS A 161 28.07 -2.58 4.37
CA HIS A 161 26.77 -1.96 4.21
C HIS A 161 26.32 -1.86 2.75
N PHE A 162 27.25 -1.55 1.83
CA PHE A 162 26.94 -1.54 0.40
C PHE A 162 26.56 -2.92 -0.13
N HIS A 163 27.20 -3.98 0.38
CA HIS A 163 26.86 -5.35 0.00
C HIS A 163 25.49 -5.77 0.51
N ASP A 164 25.16 -5.39 1.75
CA ASP A 164 23.84 -5.64 2.35
C ASP A 164 22.74 -4.88 1.61
N LEU A 165 22.94 -3.60 1.29
CA LEU A 165 22.03 -2.81 0.47
C LEU A 165 21.80 -3.45 -0.90
N ARG A 166 22.87 -3.93 -1.54
CA ARG A 166 22.76 -4.60 -2.84
C ARG A 166 21.95 -5.90 -2.75
N LYS A 167 22.04 -6.66 -1.65
CA LYS A 167 21.19 -7.84 -1.45
C LYS A 167 19.73 -7.46 -1.30
N VAL A 168 19.44 -6.42 -0.52
CA VAL A 168 18.07 -5.94 -0.29
C VAL A 168 17.43 -5.40 -1.57
N LEU A 169 18.20 -4.70 -2.41
CA LEU A 169 17.71 -4.14 -3.67
C LEU A 169 17.49 -5.17 -4.78
N ASN A 170 18.10 -6.36 -4.67
CA ASN A 170 17.99 -7.44 -5.66
C ASN A 170 17.16 -8.64 -5.16
N ALA A 171 16.48 -8.49 -4.02
CA ALA A 171 15.57 -9.49 -3.46
C ALA A 171 14.21 -9.47 -4.16
#